data_AF-A0A1Q7FPC8-F1
#
_entry.id   AF-A0A1Q7FPC8-F1
#
_cell.length_a   1.000
_cell.length_b   1.000
_cell.length_c   1.000
_cell.angle_alpha   90.00
_cell.angle_beta   90.00
_cell.angle_gamma   90.00
#
_symmetry.space_group_name_H-M   'P 1'
#
loop_
_entity.id
_entity.type
_entity.pdbx_description
1 polymer ?
#
loop_
_entity_poly.entity_id
_entity_poly.type
_entity_poly.pdbx_seq_one_letter_code
_entity_poly.pdbx_strand_id
1 'polypeptide(L)'
;KFRRYWPADIHLVGKEIARFHAVYWPILLHAAGIEVPRQTFAHGWLTFGGQRFSKSLGVVIDPAALSREVASESGAEVGVAVDALRYFLLREIPFGTDGDFNKPALLHRFNADLANDYGNLLNRTLPQLGRQFGGQVPARGPAAGQDGALQQVAREVVAAVEPRIDRLDFKGALEQIWRLLGTANKYIDEEAPWQTVRTDPARAGTVLSNTLEAVRIATILLTPWLPTATARVWDQLGITVPLASQRLADAARWGGLPSGTHVRPGAPIFPRIETKVAAAVRLGRSSAALTDAAPGGEQTVSTISIDEFKKLDIRVGEIRSATRVPGTEKLIEVQVDLGSEVRTVVAGLVPQYQPDDLVGKRIIVVANLEPRRMRGVASQGMLLAAEWDGQVALLTVEKNAPKGAKIS
;
A
#
# COMPACT_ATOMS: atom_id res chain seq x y z
N LYS A 1 32.74 20.25 19.31
CA LYS A 1 31.71 19.43 18.63
C LYS A 1 30.94 18.56 19.64
N PHE A 2 31.60 17.77 20.48
CA PHE A 2 30.93 16.94 21.51
C PHE A 2 29.89 17.70 22.36
N ARG A 3 30.30 18.75 23.09
CA ARG A 3 29.39 19.56 23.92
C ARG A 3 28.23 20.26 23.17
N ARG A 4 28.25 20.30 21.82
CA ARG A 4 27.18 20.91 21.01
C ARG A 4 26.06 19.91 20.70
N TYR A 5 26.41 18.63 20.53
CA TYR A 5 25.49 17.59 20.06
C TYR A 5 25.21 16.52 21.12
N TRP A 6 25.94 16.55 22.23
CA TRP A 6 25.79 15.61 23.32
C TRP A 6 25.10 16.28 24.53
N PRO A 7 24.13 15.62 25.18
CA PRO A 7 23.62 14.27 24.91
C PRO A 7 22.81 14.18 23.62
N ALA A 8 22.79 12.99 23.01
CA ALA A 8 21.93 12.73 21.87
C ALA A 8 20.45 12.85 22.29
N ASP A 9 19.63 13.54 21.48
CA ASP A 9 18.20 13.63 21.71
C ASP A 9 17.53 12.26 21.58
N ILE A 10 17.87 11.51 20.53
CA ILE A 10 17.31 10.18 20.29
C ILE A 10 18.40 9.23 19.76
N HIS A 11 18.49 8.05 20.36
CA HIS A 11 19.13 6.87 19.77
C HIS A 11 18.06 6.00 19.10
N LEU A 12 18.06 5.94 17.76
CA LEU A 12 17.22 5.03 16.97
C LEU A 12 18.01 3.77 16.66
N VAL A 13 17.56 2.62 17.17
CA VAL A 13 18.29 1.35 17.08
C VAL A 13 17.37 0.18 16.78
N GLY A 14 17.91 -0.90 16.22
CA GLY A 14 17.20 -2.17 16.11
C GLY A 14 17.02 -2.83 17.49
N LYS A 15 15.88 -3.49 17.71
CA LYS A 15 15.56 -4.13 19.00
C LYS A 15 16.61 -5.14 19.49
N GLU A 16 17.37 -5.75 18.58
CA GLU A 16 18.42 -6.72 18.91
C GLU A 16 19.61 -6.10 19.66
N ILE A 17 19.88 -4.80 19.48
CA ILE A 17 20.96 -4.10 20.17
C ILE A 17 20.46 -3.17 21.29
N ALA A 18 19.17 -3.20 21.61
CA ALA A 18 18.55 -2.32 22.60
C ALA A 18 19.27 -2.39 23.97
N ARG A 19 19.71 -3.57 24.40
CA ARG A 19 20.44 -3.74 25.68
C ARG A 19 21.75 -2.94 25.72
N PHE A 20 22.47 -2.85 24.60
CA PHE A 20 23.71 -2.07 24.54
C PHE A 20 23.43 -0.58 24.71
N HIS A 21 22.36 -0.07 24.10
CA HIS A 21 22.03 1.35 24.12
C HIS A 21 21.24 1.81 25.35
N ALA A 22 20.45 0.92 25.96
CA ALA A 22 19.60 1.24 27.10
C ALA A 22 20.19 0.84 28.46
N VAL A 23 21.23 -0.02 28.49
CA VAL A 23 21.85 -0.49 29.74
C VAL A 23 23.36 -0.22 29.74
N TYR A 24 24.11 -0.89 28.86
CA TYR A 24 25.57 -0.85 28.94
C TYR A 24 26.14 0.53 28.63
N TRP A 25 25.66 1.18 27.58
CA TRP A 25 26.13 2.49 27.18
C TRP A 25 25.83 3.57 28.24
N PRO A 26 24.60 3.67 28.80
CA PRO A 26 24.34 4.54 29.94
C PRO A 26 25.24 4.30 31.16
N ILE A 27 25.55 3.03 31.49
CA ILE A 27 26.47 2.72 32.60
C ILE A 27 27.88 3.26 32.33
N LEU A 28 28.40 3.07 31.11
CA LEU A 28 29.72 3.57 30.72
C LEU A 28 29.77 5.10 30.76
N LEU A 29 28.73 5.77 30.27
CA LEU A 29 28.62 7.23 30.30
C LEU A 29 28.55 7.74 31.74
N HIS A 30 27.76 7.09 32.59
CA HIS A 30 27.65 7.43 33.99
C HIS A 30 29.00 7.29 34.72
N ALA A 31 29.72 6.18 34.49
CA ALA A 31 31.06 5.97 35.04
C ALA A 31 32.08 7.03 34.56
N ALA A 32 31.90 7.56 33.34
CA ALA A 32 32.72 8.63 32.78
C ALA A 32 32.26 10.05 33.20
N GLY A 33 31.19 10.20 33.99
CA GLY A 33 30.62 11.50 34.36
C GLY A 33 29.97 12.25 33.18
N ILE A 34 29.48 11.52 32.18
CA ILE A 34 28.88 12.05 30.95
C ILE A 34 27.36 11.83 30.99
N GLU A 35 26.60 12.84 30.54
CA GLU A 35 25.13 12.78 30.45
C GLU A 35 24.66 11.66 29.50
N VAL A 36 23.55 10.99 29.81
CA VAL A 36 23.00 9.89 29.00
C VAL A 36 22.11 10.42 27.86
N PRO A 37 21.87 9.64 26.78
CA PRO A 37 20.92 10.02 25.74
C PRO A 37 19.53 10.32 26.32
N ARG A 38 18.83 11.32 25.77
CA ARG A 38 17.50 11.73 26.27
C ARG A 38 16.43 10.68 26.01
N GLN A 39 16.53 9.99 24.87
CA GLN A 39 15.63 8.91 24.49
C GLN A 39 16.40 7.79 23.77
N THR A 40 16.05 6.53 24.04
CA THR A 40 16.43 5.39 23.21
C THR A 40 15.17 4.74 22.68
N PHE A 41 15.03 4.65 21.36
CA PHE A 41 13.92 3.98 20.69
C PHE A 41 14.42 2.76 19.93
N ALA A 42 13.87 1.61 20.28
CA ALA A 42 14.17 0.33 19.66
C ALA A 42 13.05 -0.05 18.68
N HIS A 43 13.34 -0.04 17.37
CA HIS A 43 12.37 -0.42 16.35
C HIS A 43 12.35 -1.94 16.12
N GLY A 44 11.22 -2.44 15.60
CA GLY A 44 11.05 -3.85 15.21
C GLY A 44 11.86 -4.25 13.98
N TRP A 45 11.78 -5.53 13.64
CA TRP A 45 12.40 -6.08 12.44
C TRP A 45 11.54 -5.85 11.20
N LEU A 46 12.22 -5.60 10.09
CA LEU A 46 11.64 -5.75 8.77
C LEU A 46 11.79 -7.22 8.34
N THR A 47 10.67 -7.85 7.97
CA THR A 47 10.62 -9.23 7.47
C THR A 47 10.25 -9.26 5.98
N PHE A 48 10.40 -10.41 5.34
CA PHE A 48 9.91 -10.71 4.00
C PHE A 48 9.25 -12.08 4.01
N GLY A 49 7.94 -12.15 3.72
CA GLY A 49 7.19 -13.40 3.81
C GLY A 49 7.20 -13.98 5.24
N GLY A 50 7.23 -13.11 6.25
CA GLY A 50 7.33 -13.50 7.66
C GLY A 50 8.73 -13.93 8.12
N GLN A 51 9.72 -14.00 7.21
CA GLN A 51 11.09 -14.36 7.55
C GLN A 51 11.96 -13.11 7.72
N ARG A 52 12.86 -13.13 8.71
CA ARG A 52 13.85 -12.05 8.87
C ARG A 52 14.86 -12.08 7.72
N PHE A 53 15.29 -10.90 7.27
CA PHE A 53 16.39 -10.82 6.32
C PHE A 53 17.64 -11.50 6.87
N SER A 54 18.23 -12.37 6.06
CA SER A 54 19.42 -13.12 6.41
C SER A 54 20.25 -13.36 5.16
N LYS A 55 21.48 -12.84 5.18
CA LYS A 55 22.46 -13.06 4.10
C LYS A 55 22.84 -14.54 3.96
N SER A 56 22.83 -15.30 5.07
CA SER A 56 23.15 -16.74 5.04
C SER A 56 22.01 -17.61 4.54
N LEU A 57 20.75 -17.15 4.67
CA LEU A 57 19.56 -17.84 4.16
C LEU A 57 19.11 -17.34 2.78
N GLY A 58 19.83 -16.38 2.18
CA GLY A 58 19.52 -15.81 0.86
C GLY A 58 18.31 -14.86 0.81
N VAL A 59 17.63 -14.63 1.93
CA VAL A 59 16.50 -13.70 2.03
C VAL A 59 17.05 -12.28 2.22
N VAL A 60 17.34 -11.59 1.11
CA VAL A 60 17.88 -10.22 1.11
C VAL A 60 17.15 -9.39 0.06
N ILE A 61 16.70 -8.19 0.45
CA ILE A 61 16.24 -7.16 -0.48
C ILE A 61 17.32 -6.08 -0.55
N ASP A 62 17.85 -5.85 -1.75
CA ASP A 62 18.68 -4.69 -2.04
C ASP A 62 17.76 -3.48 -2.31
N PRO A 63 17.72 -2.46 -1.42
CA PRO A 63 16.86 -1.30 -1.60
C PRO A 63 17.20 -0.50 -2.86
N ALA A 64 18.47 -0.48 -3.28
CA ALA A 64 18.87 0.23 -4.50
C ALA A 64 18.46 -0.52 -5.76
N ALA A 65 18.47 -1.85 -5.75
CA ALA A 65 17.93 -2.66 -6.83
C ALA A 65 16.40 -2.51 -6.92
N LEU A 66 15.70 -2.60 -5.79
CA LEU A 66 14.25 -2.44 -5.70
C LEU A 66 13.80 -1.05 -6.18
N SER A 67 14.46 0.03 -5.76
CA SER A 67 14.12 1.38 -6.25
C SER A 67 14.36 1.55 -7.75
N ARG A 68 15.41 0.94 -8.32
CA ARG A 68 15.63 0.94 -9.78
C ARG A 68 14.55 0.16 -10.52
N GLU A 69 14.10 -0.95 -9.95
CA GLU A 69 13.00 -1.75 -10.50
C GLU A 69 11.69 -0.94 -10.51
N VAL A 70 11.32 -0.31 -9.38
CA VAL A 70 10.15 0.57 -9.29
C VAL A 70 10.24 1.75 -10.26
N ALA A 71 11.42 2.36 -10.41
CA ALA A 71 11.66 3.41 -11.40
C ALA A 71 11.45 2.90 -12.84
N SER A 72 11.94 1.70 -13.16
CA SER A 72 11.74 1.08 -14.46
C SER A 72 10.28 0.73 -14.74
N GLU A 73 9.54 0.24 -13.74
CA GLU A 73 8.12 -0.12 -13.86
C GLU A 73 7.20 1.11 -13.98
N SER A 74 7.55 2.20 -13.30
CA SER A 74 6.78 3.46 -13.31
C SER A 74 7.18 4.41 -14.44
N GLY A 75 8.41 4.34 -14.92
CA GLY A 75 9.02 5.41 -15.73
C GLY A 75 9.36 6.67 -14.92
N ALA A 76 9.30 6.61 -13.58
CA ALA A 76 9.74 7.68 -12.71
C ALA A 76 11.28 7.77 -12.63
N GLU A 77 11.79 8.92 -12.21
CA GLU A 77 13.21 9.04 -11.86
C GLU A 77 13.56 8.15 -10.66
N VAL A 78 14.79 7.62 -10.64
CA VAL A 78 15.25 6.74 -9.55
C VAL A 78 15.11 7.40 -8.17
N GLY A 79 15.38 8.71 -8.06
CA GLY A 79 15.21 9.44 -6.81
C GLY A 79 13.75 9.48 -6.32
N VAL A 80 12.78 9.55 -7.24
CA VAL A 80 11.36 9.47 -6.90
C VAL A 80 10.96 8.06 -6.47
N ALA A 81 11.52 7.03 -7.08
CA ALA A 81 11.30 5.65 -6.65
C ALA A 81 11.95 5.34 -5.28
N VAL A 82 13.08 5.96 -4.97
CA VAL A 82 13.68 5.93 -3.62
C VAL A 82 12.75 6.61 -2.61
N ASP A 83 12.21 7.77 -2.94
CA ASP A 83 11.22 8.45 -2.09
C ASP A 83 9.97 7.61 -1.87
N ALA A 84 9.47 6.92 -2.90
CA ALA A 84 8.34 6.02 -2.76
C ALA A 84 8.62 4.85 -1.79
N LEU A 85 9.83 4.29 -1.83
CA LEU A 85 10.24 3.27 -0.86
C LEU A 85 10.34 3.84 0.56
N ARG A 86 10.89 5.05 0.73
CA ARG A 86 10.91 5.75 2.03
C ARG A 86 9.51 5.95 2.59
N TYR A 87 8.60 6.43 1.75
CA TYR A 87 7.19 6.61 2.11
C TYR A 87 6.55 5.30 2.52
N PHE A 88 6.68 4.25 1.72
CA PHE A 88 6.09 2.94 2.03
C PHE A 88 6.56 2.41 3.38
N LEU A 89 7.87 2.42 3.65
CA LEU A 89 8.43 1.91 4.90
C LEU A 89 7.93 2.67 6.13
N LEU A 90 7.61 3.96 6.01
CA LEU A 90 7.17 4.79 7.14
C LEU A 90 5.65 4.92 7.24
N ARG A 91 4.94 4.63 6.15
CA ARG A 91 3.47 4.70 6.05
C ARG A 91 2.80 3.38 6.37
N GLU A 92 3.32 2.29 5.81
CA GLU A 92 2.69 0.97 5.87
C GLU A 92 3.10 0.23 7.13
N ILE A 93 4.39 0.34 7.49
CA ILE A 93 5.00 -0.46 8.55
C ILE A 93 4.97 0.34 9.86
N PRO A 94 4.22 -0.09 10.89
CA PRO A 94 4.18 0.62 12.16
C PRO A 94 5.56 0.68 12.80
N PHE A 95 5.99 1.87 13.19
CA PHE A 95 7.28 2.06 13.82
C PHE A 95 7.25 1.50 15.25
N GLY A 96 8.10 0.51 15.55
CA GLY A 96 8.22 -0.12 16.87
C GLY A 96 7.81 -1.59 16.93
N THR A 97 6.94 -2.06 16.04
CA THR A 97 6.61 -3.48 15.88
C THR A 97 7.36 -4.08 14.70
N ASP A 98 7.43 -5.41 14.65
CA ASP A 98 7.91 -6.08 13.44
C ASP A 98 6.89 -5.83 12.31
N GLY A 99 7.39 -5.78 11.08
CA GLY A 99 6.53 -5.59 9.91
C GLY A 99 7.11 -6.23 8.67
N ASP A 100 6.21 -6.72 7.83
CA ASP A 100 6.56 -7.46 6.63
C ASP A 100 6.62 -6.54 5.41
N PHE A 101 7.76 -6.57 4.71
CA PHE A 101 7.89 -5.92 3.43
C PHE A 101 7.17 -6.75 2.36
N ASN A 102 6.30 -6.09 1.61
CA ASN A 102 5.54 -6.69 0.51
C ASN A 102 5.61 -5.77 -0.71
N LYS A 103 6.32 -6.20 -1.78
CA LYS A 103 6.46 -5.39 -3.02
C LYS A 103 5.10 -5.04 -3.63
N PRO A 104 4.12 -5.95 -3.77
CA PRO A 104 2.75 -5.61 -4.15
C PRO A 104 2.13 -4.45 -3.34
N ALA A 105 2.32 -4.40 -2.01
CA ALA A 105 1.82 -3.31 -1.19
C ALA A 105 2.57 -1.99 -1.47
N LEU A 106 3.88 -2.04 -1.71
CA LEU A 106 4.65 -0.88 -2.17
C LEU A 106 4.11 -0.32 -3.49
N LEU A 107 3.88 -1.17 -4.49
CA LEU A 107 3.32 -0.75 -5.79
C LEU A 107 1.89 -0.21 -5.64
N HIS A 108 1.10 -0.82 -4.75
CA HIS A 108 -0.24 -0.33 -4.43
C HIS A 108 -0.18 1.09 -3.83
N ARG A 109 0.67 1.31 -2.82
CA ARG A 109 0.86 2.63 -2.19
C ARG A 109 1.42 3.66 -3.18
N PHE A 110 2.34 3.26 -4.05
CA PHE A 110 2.82 4.11 -5.13
C PHE A 110 1.65 4.61 -5.98
N ASN A 111 0.80 3.71 -6.45
CA ASN A 111 -0.31 4.06 -7.32
C ASN A 111 -1.43 4.81 -6.59
N ALA A 112 -1.89 4.32 -5.44
CA ALA A 112 -3.01 4.89 -4.71
C ALA A 112 -2.63 6.25 -4.11
N ASP A 113 -1.60 6.27 -3.28
CA ASP A 113 -1.29 7.42 -2.44
C ASP A 113 -0.46 8.48 -3.21
N LEU A 114 0.60 8.05 -3.90
CA LEU A 114 1.53 8.99 -4.53
C LEU A 114 1.06 9.44 -5.91
N ALA A 115 0.61 8.51 -6.76
CA ALA A 115 0.16 8.83 -8.12
C ALA A 115 -1.26 9.39 -8.15
N ASN A 116 -2.26 8.72 -7.56
CA ASN A 116 -3.67 9.12 -7.70
C ASN A 116 -4.10 10.27 -6.77
N ASP A 117 -3.45 10.45 -5.62
CA ASP A 117 -3.81 11.53 -4.69
C ASP A 117 -2.87 12.73 -4.86
N TYR A 118 -1.60 12.60 -4.45
CA TYR A 118 -0.68 13.74 -4.42
C TYR A 118 -0.28 14.22 -5.83
N GLY A 119 0.23 13.31 -6.66
CA GLY A 119 0.67 13.64 -8.02
C GLY A 119 -0.47 14.08 -8.92
N ASN A 120 -1.60 13.38 -8.89
CA ASN A 120 -2.78 13.70 -9.69
C ASN A 120 -3.37 15.08 -9.33
N LEU A 121 -3.40 15.45 -8.05
CA LEU A 121 -3.91 16.76 -7.64
C LEU A 121 -3.13 17.90 -8.32
N LEU A 122 -1.79 17.79 -8.34
CA LEU A 122 -0.94 18.73 -9.08
C LEU A 122 -1.20 18.66 -10.59
N ASN A 123 -1.17 17.45 -11.16
CA ASN A 123 -1.31 17.21 -12.60
C ASN A 123 -2.69 17.59 -13.16
N ARG A 124 -3.73 17.66 -12.34
CA ARG A 124 -5.07 18.15 -12.74
C ARG A 124 -5.16 19.67 -12.62
N THR A 125 -4.56 20.23 -11.57
CA THR A 125 -4.67 21.66 -11.25
C THR A 125 -3.81 22.53 -12.18
N LEU A 126 -2.55 22.15 -12.44
CA LEU A 126 -1.62 22.96 -13.23
C LEU A 126 -2.06 23.14 -14.70
N PRO A 127 -2.50 22.10 -15.45
CA PRO A 127 -2.95 22.30 -16.82
C PRO A 127 -4.23 23.14 -16.90
N GLN A 128 -5.10 23.03 -15.91
CA GLN A 128 -6.30 23.84 -15.84
C GLN A 128 -5.95 25.32 -15.63
N LEU A 129 -5.04 25.61 -14.70
CA LEU A 129 -4.49 26.95 -14.48
C LEU A 129 -3.83 27.50 -15.76
N GLY A 130 -3.07 26.67 -16.47
CA GLY A 130 -2.46 27.00 -17.76
C GLY A 130 -3.49 27.44 -18.80
N ARG A 131 -4.54 26.65 -19.00
CA ARG A 131 -5.59 26.92 -20.00
C ARG A 131 -6.46 28.12 -19.66
N GLN A 132 -6.76 28.34 -18.38
CA GLN A 132 -7.77 29.32 -17.95
C GLN A 132 -7.19 30.65 -17.48
N PHE A 133 -5.95 30.65 -16.98
CA PHE A 133 -5.31 31.81 -16.35
C PHE A 133 -3.88 32.03 -16.85
N GLY A 134 -3.51 31.45 -18.00
CA GLY A 134 -2.18 31.63 -18.60
C GLY A 134 -1.03 31.14 -17.71
N GLY A 135 -1.30 30.20 -16.81
CA GLY A 135 -0.31 29.66 -15.88
C GLY A 135 0.07 30.64 -14.75
N GLN A 136 -0.62 31.75 -14.58
CA GLN A 136 -0.43 32.65 -13.44
C GLN A 136 -1.45 32.30 -12.34
N VAL A 137 -0.99 32.20 -11.10
CA VAL A 137 -1.86 31.98 -9.93
C VAL A 137 -2.74 33.23 -9.71
N PRO A 138 -4.08 33.15 -9.81
CA PRO A 138 -4.95 34.31 -9.62
C PRO A 138 -4.92 34.84 -8.19
N ALA A 139 -5.38 36.08 -8.01
CA ALA A 139 -5.72 36.58 -6.68
C ALA A 139 -6.92 35.79 -6.12
N ARG A 140 -6.87 35.45 -4.83
CA ARG A 140 -8.00 34.84 -4.13
C ARG A 140 -9.08 35.90 -3.89
N GLY A 141 -10.31 35.58 -4.28
CA GLY A 141 -11.49 36.37 -3.95
C GLY A 141 -11.97 36.12 -2.51
N PRO A 142 -13.15 36.67 -2.14
CA PRO A 142 -13.78 36.38 -0.86
C PRO A 142 -13.99 34.88 -0.66
N ALA A 143 -13.79 34.41 0.57
CA ALA A 143 -13.98 33.00 0.91
C ALA A 143 -15.45 32.60 0.69
N ALA A 144 -15.66 31.49 -0.01
CA ALA A 144 -16.98 30.94 -0.32
C ALA A 144 -16.95 29.41 -0.36
N GLY A 145 -18.13 28.78 -0.40
CA GLY A 145 -18.23 27.32 -0.52
C GLY A 145 -17.42 26.59 0.54
N GLN A 146 -16.57 25.66 0.10
CA GLN A 146 -15.75 24.81 0.98
C GLN A 146 -14.38 25.42 1.35
N ASP A 147 -14.10 26.68 1.00
CA ASP A 147 -12.80 27.34 1.24
C ASP A 147 -12.38 27.28 2.72
N GLY A 148 -13.32 27.63 3.62
CA GLY A 148 -13.07 27.66 5.05
C GLY A 148 -12.77 26.28 5.64
N ALA A 149 -13.44 25.24 5.13
CA ALA A 149 -13.22 23.87 5.56
C ALA A 149 -11.82 23.37 5.15
N LEU A 150 -11.39 23.64 3.91
CA LEU A 150 -10.05 23.29 3.45
C LEU A 150 -8.96 24.01 4.27
N GLN A 151 -9.14 25.32 4.51
CA GLN A 151 -8.24 26.12 5.34
C GLN A 151 -8.15 25.59 6.77
N GLN A 152 -9.28 25.18 7.34
CA GLN A 152 -9.34 24.62 8.68
C GLN A 152 -8.62 23.28 8.78
N VAL A 153 -8.83 22.37 7.83
CA VAL A 153 -8.10 21.09 7.76
C VAL A 153 -6.60 21.32 7.61
N ALA A 154 -6.17 22.27 6.78
CA ALA A 154 -4.75 22.58 6.62
C ALA A 154 -4.11 23.03 7.96
N ARG A 155 -4.79 23.89 8.73
CA ARG A 155 -4.31 24.32 10.06
C ARG A 155 -4.24 23.15 11.04
N GLU A 156 -5.27 22.31 11.08
CA GLU A 156 -5.30 21.13 11.95
C GLU A 156 -4.18 20.14 11.63
N VAL A 157 -3.94 19.88 10.34
CA VAL A 157 -2.91 18.96 9.88
C VAL A 157 -1.52 19.46 10.27
N VAL A 158 -1.21 20.74 10.03
CA VAL A 158 0.11 21.31 10.41
C VAL A 158 0.33 21.19 11.92
N ALA A 159 -0.68 21.50 12.74
CA ALA A 159 -0.61 21.38 14.20
C ALA A 159 -0.48 19.93 14.69
N ALA A 160 -0.99 18.96 13.92
CA ALA A 160 -0.98 17.55 14.29
C ALA A 160 0.30 16.79 13.87
N VAL A 161 1.06 17.29 12.89
CA VAL A 161 2.23 16.59 12.34
C VAL A 161 3.42 16.61 13.31
N GLU A 162 3.80 17.78 13.83
CA GLU A 162 4.99 17.91 14.70
C GLU A 162 4.91 17.04 15.97
N PRO A 163 3.82 17.04 16.76
CA PRO A 163 3.72 16.19 17.96
C PRO A 163 3.78 14.68 17.66
N ARG A 164 3.42 14.27 16.44
CA ARG A 164 3.51 12.86 16.00
C ARG A 164 4.94 12.50 15.64
N ILE A 165 5.66 13.37 14.94
CA ILE A 165 7.09 13.19 14.64
C ILE A 165 7.89 13.10 15.95
N ASP A 166 7.61 13.97 16.93
CA ASP A 166 8.29 13.97 18.24
C ASP A 166 8.13 12.62 18.98
N ARG A 167 7.01 11.93 18.75
CA ARG A 167 6.72 10.60 19.32
C ARG A 167 7.07 9.44 18.38
N LEU A 168 7.73 9.73 17.26
CA LEU A 168 8.11 8.76 16.22
C LEU A 168 6.91 8.05 15.57
N ASP A 169 5.72 8.64 15.64
CA ASP A 169 4.51 8.19 14.94
C ASP A 169 4.50 8.72 13.49
N PHE A 170 5.43 8.22 12.68
CA PHE A 170 5.57 8.62 11.27
C PHE A 170 4.33 8.25 10.45
N LYS A 171 3.74 7.08 10.72
CA LYS A 171 2.51 6.63 10.06
C LYS A 171 1.37 7.61 10.29
N GLY A 172 1.10 7.96 11.55
CA GLY A 172 0.05 8.92 11.90
C GLY A 172 0.32 10.32 11.34
N ALA A 173 1.59 10.76 11.28
CA ALA A 173 1.94 12.02 10.66
C ALA A 173 1.62 12.04 9.16
N LEU A 174 2.02 10.99 8.42
CA LEU A 174 1.71 10.84 7.00
C LEU A 174 0.19 10.72 6.77
N GLU A 175 -0.55 10.03 7.64
CA GLU A 175 -2.02 9.97 7.58
C GLU A 175 -2.68 11.36 7.68
N GLN A 176 -2.17 12.25 8.53
CA GLN A 176 -2.67 13.63 8.59
C GLN A 176 -2.38 14.40 7.31
N ILE A 177 -1.19 14.24 6.73
CA ILE A 177 -0.87 14.90 5.45
C ILE A 177 -1.79 14.40 4.33
N TRP A 178 -2.07 13.10 4.29
CA TRP A 178 -3.03 12.53 3.33
C TRP A 178 -4.46 12.98 3.56
N ARG A 179 -4.87 13.27 4.81
CA ARG A 179 -6.16 13.92 5.09
C ARG A 179 -6.27 15.28 4.40
N LEU A 180 -5.22 16.10 4.41
CA LEU A 180 -5.20 17.38 3.68
C LEU A 180 -5.32 17.16 2.16
N LEU A 181 -4.52 16.24 1.60
CA LEU A 181 -4.57 15.92 0.16
C LEU A 181 -5.93 15.39 -0.28
N GLY A 182 -6.55 14.50 0.51
CA GLY A 182 -7.89 14.00 0.26
C GLY A 182 -8.95 15.11 0.32
N THR A 183 -8.83 16.01 1.31
CA THR A 183 -9.72 17.19 1.42
C THR A 183 -9.56 18.11 0.21
N ALA A 184 -8.32 18.34 -0.26
CA ALA A 184 -8.05 19.18 -1.42
C ALA A 184 -8.54 18.55 -2.74
N ASN A 185 -8.40 17.23 -2.91
CA ASN A 185 -8.96 16.49 -4.05
C ASN A 185 -10.50 16.60 -4.07
N LYS A 186 -11.15 16.36 -2.92
CA LYS A 186 -12.60 16.52 -2.79
C LYS A 186 -13.05 17.95 -3.09
N TYR A 187 -12.32 18.93 -2.56
CA TYR A 187 -12.61 20.35 -2.75
C TYR A 187 -12.59 20.76 -4.23
N ILE A 188 -11.53 20.41 -4.97
CA ILE A 188 -11.46 20.77 -6.40
C ILE A 188 -12.53 20.03 -7.22
N ASP A 189 -12.91 18.83 -6.81
CA ASP A 189 -13.96 18.05 -7.47
C ASP A 189 -15.37 18.63 -7.26
N GLU A 190 -15.71 19.02 -6.02
CA GLU A 190 -17.01 19.59 -5.68
C GLU A 190 -17.19 21.03 -6.22
N GLU A 191 -16.14 21.85 -6.18
CA GLU A 191 -16.19 23.23 -6.67
C GLU A 191 -16.09 23.32 -8.21
N ALA A 192 -15.68 22.22 -8.86
CA ALA A 192 -15.66 22.02 -10.31
C ALA A 192 -15.19 23.25 -11.11
N PRO A 193 -13.97 23.79 -10.87
CA PRO A 193 -13.52 25.05 -11.46
C PRO A 193 -13.52 25.05 -12.99
N TRP A 194 -13.50 23.87 -13.63
CA TRP A 194 -13.55 23.71 -15.09
C TRP A 194 -14.93 24.04 -15.67
N GLN A 195 -15.97 23.95 -14.87
CA GLN A 195 -17.32 24.42 -15.20
C GLN A 195 -17.50 25.86 -14.72
N THR A 196 -17.14 26.12 -13.46
CA THR A 196 -17.33 27.42 -12.80
C THR A 196 -16.64 28.57 -13.54
N VAL A 197 -15.51 28.33 -14.21
CA VAL A 197 -14.81 29.38 -14.99
C VAL A 197 -15.70 30.01 -16.08
N ARG A 198 -16.73 29.30 -16.56
CA ARG A 198 -17.61 29.80 -17.63
C ARG A 198 -18.60 30.87 -17.14
N THR A 199 -18.93 30.84 -15.85
CA THR A 199 -19.93 31.72 -15.23
C THR A 199 -19.31 32.67 -14.22
N ASP A 200 -18.31 32.21 -13.47
CA ASP A 200 -17.58 32.97 -12.46
C ASP A 200 -16.06 32.64 -12.50
N PRO A 201 -15.29 33.31 -13.39
CA PRO A 201 -13.84 33.14 -13.48
C PRO A 201 -13.10 33.47 -12.18
N ALA A 202 -13.60 34.43 -11.38
CA ALA A 202 -12.96 34.82 -10.13
C ALA A 202 -13.07 33.71 -9.07
N ARG A 203 -14.24 33.05 -8.98
CA ARG A 203 -14.42 31.88 -8.14
C ARG A 203 -13.53 30.73 -8.59
N ALA A 204 -13.51 30.41 -9.88
CA ALA A 204 -12.64 29.35 -10.41
C ALA A 204 -11.15 29.62 -10.11
N GLY A 205 -10.70 30.86 -10.23
CA GLY A 205 -9.33 31.26 -9.87
C GLY A 205 -9.03 31.10 -8.38
N THR A 206 -9.99 31.43 -7.51
CA THR A 206 -9.88 31.22 -6.06
C THR A 206 -9.77 29.72 -5.74
N VAL A 207 -10.58 28.88 -6.40
CA VAL A 207 -10.54 27.43 -6.22
C VAL A 207 -9.18 26.86 -6.57
N LEU A 208 -8.66 27.16 -7.76
CA LEU A 208 -7.33 26.68 -8.17
C LEU A 208 -6.22 27.18 -7.24
N SER A 209 -6.29 28.44 -6.80
CA SER A 209 -5.30 29.03 -5.88
C SER A 209 -5.33 28.41 -4.49
N ASN A 210 -6.51 28.01 -3.99
CA ASN A 210 -6.67 27.29 -2.73
C ASN A 210 -6.17 25.84 -2.84
N THR A 211 -6.43 25.17 -3.97
CA THR A 211 -5.92 23.82 -4.21
C THR A 211 -4.39 23.80 -4.26
N LEU A 212 -3.77 24.74 -4.98
CA LEU A 212 -2.31 24.83 -5.04
C LEU A 212 -1.68 25.23 -3.69
N GLU A 213 -2.39 26.00 -2.87
CA GLU A 213 -1.96 26.30 -1.50
C GLU A 213 -1.93 25.05 -0.62
N ALA A 214 -2.97 24.21 -0.71
CA ALA A 214 -2.99 22.93 0.00
C ALA A 214 -1.85 22.01 -0.46
N VAL A 215 -1.56 21.98 -1.77
CA VAL A 215 -0.39 21.26 -2.31
C VAL A 215 0.90 21.83 -1.74
N ARG A 216 1.12 23.16 -1.75
CA ARG A 216 2.31 23.80 -1.17
C ARG A 216 2.53 23.38 0.29
N ILE A 217 1.48 23.44 1.10
CA ILE A 217 1.54 23.07 2.53
C ILE A 217 1.90 21.59 2.66
N ALA A 218 1.22 20.70 1.94
CA ALA A 218 1.54 19.27 1.94
C ALA A 218 2.98 19.01 1.48
N THR A 219 3.48 19.72 0.45
CA THR A 219 4.86 19.59 -0.04
C THR A 219 5.90 19.95 1.01
N ILE A 220 5.69 21.04 1.77
CA ILE A 220 6.59 21.40 2.88
C ILE A 220 6.61 20.28 3.92
N LEU A 221 5.42 19.82 4.33
CA LEU A 221 5.30 18.75 5.32
C LEU A 221 5.95 17.45 4.82
N LEU A 222 5.81 17.09 3.55
CA LEU A 222 6.33 15.83 2.98
C LEU A 222 7.85 15.80 2.78
N THR A 223 8.52 16.95 2.87
CA THR A 223 9.96 17.08 2.53
C THR A 223 10.89 16.09 3.27
N PRO A 224 10.68 15.77 4.57
CA PRO A 224 11.52 14.78 5.27
C PRO A 224 11.41 13.35 4.70
N TRP A 225 10.31 13.03 4.04
CA TRP A 225 9.98 11.69 3.56
C TRP A 225 10.21 11.53 2.05
N LEU A 226 9.84 12.55 1.28
CA LEU A 226 9.82 12.56 -0.19
C LEU A 226 10.71 13.67 -0.79
N PRO A 227 11.99 13.84 -0.37
CA PRO A 227 12.79 15.03 -0.69
C PRO A 227 12.95 15.32 -2.19
N THR A 228 13.07 14.28 -3.03
CA THR A 228 13.23 14.41 -4.47
C THR A 228 11.89 14.80 -5.12
N ALA A 229 10.82 14.09 -4.79
CA ALA A 229 9.49 14.37 -5.32
C ALA A 229 8.98 15.74 -4.89
N THR A 230 9.17 16.14 -3.62
CA THR A 230 8.77 17.47 -3.14
C THR A 230 9.56 18.58 -3.82
N ALA A 231 10.85 18.39 -4.11
CA ALA A 231 11.63 19.35 -4.88
C ALA A 231 11.07 19.54 -6.30
N ARG A 232 10.65 18.46 -6.96
CA ARG A 232 10.00 18.54 -8.28
C ARG A 232 8.65 19.25 -8.22
N VAL A 233 7.81 18.93 -7.23
CA VAL A 233 6.53 19.63 -7.02
C VAL A 233 6.77 21.12 -6.78
N TRP A 234 7.75 21.47 -5.95
CA TRP A 234 8.09 22.85 -5.63
C TRP A 234 8.51 23.66 -6.86
N ASP A 235 9.31 23.07 -7.76
CA ASP A 235 9.68 23.69 -9.04
C ASP A 235 8.46 23.86 -9.96
N GLN A 236 7.56 22.86 -10.02
CA GLN A 236 6.33 22.96 -10.82
C GLN A 236 5.36 24.02 -10.27
N LEU A 237 5.35 24.28 -8.96
CA LEU A 237 4.61 25.39 -8.37
C LEU A 237 5.21 26.77 -8.70
N GLY A 238 6.42 26.83 -9.27
CA GLY A 238 7.08 28.07 -9.67
C GLY A 238 7.61 28.90 -8.50
N ILE A 239 7.76 28.30 -7.31
CA ILE A 239 8.23 29.00 -6.11
C ILE A 239 9.75 29.14 -6.15
N THR A 240 10.25 30.38 -6.15
CA THR A 240 11.68 30.69 -6.25
C THR A 240 12.41 30.58 -4.92
N VAL A 241 11.70 30.75 -3.80
CA VAL A 241 12.27 30.56 -2.47
C VAL A 241 12.62 29.07 -2.31
N PRO A 242 13.86 28.71 -1.93
CA PRO A 242 14.27 27.31 -1.86
C PRO A 242 13.43 26.51 -0.86
N LEU A 243 12.97 25.32 -1.24
CA LEU A 243 12.20 24.43 -0.36
C LEU A 243 12.95 24.13 0.96
N ALA A 244 14.27 23.96 0.92
CA ALA A 244 15.11 23.72 2.11
C ALA A 244 15.11 24.89 3.12
N SER A 245 14.70 26.10 2.71
CA SER A 245 14.54 27.24 3.61
C SER A 245 13.20 27.25 4.35
N GLN A 246 12.23 26.46 3.89
CA GLN A 246 10.90 26.39 4.50
C GLN A 246 10.95 25.70 5.87
N ARG A 247 10.05 26.11 6.75
CA ARG A 247 9.87 25.59 8.11
C ARG A 247 8.39 25.26 8.34
N LEU A 248 8.09 24.61 9.46
CA LEU A 248 6.70 24.32 9.87
C LEU A 248 5.83 25.59 9.95
N ALA A 249 6.41 26.72 10.38
CA ALA A 249 5.72 28.01 10.40
C ALA A 249 5.25 28.47 9.01
N ASP A 250 6.01 28.16 7.94
CA ASP A 250 5.64 28.49 6.56
C ASP A 250 4.51 27.59 6.03
N ALA A 251 4.43 26.36 6.53
CA ALA A 251 3.31 25.45 6.26
C ALA A 251 2.05 25.89 7.02
N ALA A 252 2.18 26.44 8.23
CA ALA A 252 1.06 26.92 9.04
C ALA A 252 0.38 28.17 8.46
N ARG A 253 1.12 28.96 7.67
CA ARG A 253 0.60 30.17 7.03
C ARG A 253 -0.18 29.83 5.78
N TRP A 254 -1.49 30.05 5.80
CA TRP A 254 -2.30 30.03 4.58
C TRP A 254 -1.95 31.20 3.67
N GLY A 255 -1.87 30.93 2.37
CA GLY A 255 -1.55 31.91 1.34
C GLY A 255 -0.06 32.21 1.18
N GLY A 256 0.78 31.22 1.44
CA GLY A 256 2.21 31.28 1.16
C GLY A 256 2.57 31.14 -0.32
N LEU A 257 1.65 30.72 -1.20
CA LEU A 257 1.78 30.84 -2.65
C LEU A 257 1.26 32.22 -3.11
N PRO A 258 2.14 33.14 -3.57
CA PRO A 258 1.72 34.47 -3.99
C PRO A 258 0.85 34.44 -5.25
N SER A 259 -0.12 35.36 -5.32
CA SER A 259 -0.80 35.65 -6.58
C SER A 259 0.19 36.20 -7.61
N GLY A 260 0.02 35.85 -8.87
CA GLY A 260 0.92 36.21 -9.97
C GLY A 260 2.11 35.27 -10.12
N THR A 261 2.33 34.31 -9.20
CA THR A 261 3.34 33.27 -9.40
C THR A 261 3.05 32.50 -10.69
N HIS A 262 4.07 32.36 -11.54
CA HIS A 262 3.95 31.61 -12.79
C HIS A 262 4.35 30.14 -12.54
N VAL A 263 3.38 29.24 -12.67
CA VAL A 263 3.63 27.81 -12.50
C VAL A 263 4.43 27.25 -13.68
N ARG A 264 5.08 26.10 -13.46
CA ARG A 264 5.90 25.41 -14.46
C ARG A 264 5.40 23.98 -14.64
N PRO A 265 4.27 23.75 -15.34
CA PRO A 265 3.76 22.41 -15.55
C PRO A 265 4.83 21.50 -16.15
N GLY A 266 4.98 20.30 -15.61
CA GLY A 266 6.00 19.34 -16.05
C GLY A 266 5.43 17.95 -16.25
N ALA A 267 6.32 16.98 -16.46
CA ALA A 267 5.93 15.58 -16.47
C ALA A 267 5.31 15.16 -15.12
N PRO A 268 4.41 14.15 -15.10
CA PRO A 268 3.88 13.60 -13.86
C PRO A 268 5.01 13.17 -12.91
N ILE A 269 4.94 13.62 -11.65
CA ILE A 269 5.95 13.27 -10.64
C ILE A 269 5.97 11.77 -10.37
N PHE A 270 4.78 11.18 -10.23
CA PHE A 270 4.58 9.75 -10.02
C PHE A 270 3.76 9.19 -11.20
N PRO A 271 4.39 8.84 -12.33
CA PRO A 271 3.68 8.19 -13.41
C PRO A 271 3.20 6.82 -12.92
N ARG A 272 1.91 6.56 -13.11
CA ARG A 272 1.24 5.38 -12.57
C ARG A 272 1.88 4.10 -13.12
N ILE A 273 2.15 3.14 -12.24
CA ILE A 273 2.62 1.81 -12.62
C ILE A 273 1.43 1.03 -13.18
N GLU A 274 1.49 0.71 -14.47
CA GLU A 274 0.49 -0.16 -15.10
C GLU A 274 0.82 -1.63 -14.78
N THR A 275 -0.17 -2.38 -14.31
CA THR A 275 -0.02 -3.84 -14.25
C THR A 275 0.03 -4.38 -15.68
N LYS A 276 0.71 -5.51 -15.91
CA LYS A 276 0.78 -6.17 -17.23
C LYS A 276 -0.62 -6.36 -17.86
N VAL A 277 -1.63 -6.57 -17.02
CA VAL A 277 -3.05 -6.67 -17.42
C VAL A 277 -3.61 -5.32 -17.87
N ALA A 278 -3.40 -4.23 -17.10
CA ALA A 278 -3.85 -2.89 -17.49
C ALA A 278 -3.18 -2.38 -18.78
N ALA A 279 -1.89 -2.69 -18.96
CA ALA A 279 -1.16 -2.40 -20.18
C ALA A 279 -1.68 -3.20 -21.38
N ALA A 280 -1.98 -4.49 -21.20
CA ALA A 280 -2.56 -5.33 -22.26
C ALA A 280 -3.97 -4.88 -22.67
N VAL A 281 -4.80 -4.47 -21.69
CA VAL A 281 -6.15 -3.93 -21.93
C VAL A 281 -6.09 -2.58 -22.65
N ARG A 282 -5.20 -1.66 -22.26
CA ARG A 282 -5.00 -0.38 -22.99
C ARG A 282 -4.47 -0.58 -24.40
N LEU A 283 -3.60 -1.56 -24.60
CA LEU A 283 -3.04 -1.90 -25.91
C LEU A 283 -4.00 -2.73 -26.78
N GLY A 284 -5.24 -2.95 -26.34
CA GLY A 284 -6.27 -3.67 -27.11
C GLY A 284 -5.91 -5.13 -27.41
N ARG A 285 -4.98 -5.73 -26.64
CA ARG A 285 -4.55 -7.11 -26.85
C ARG A 285 -5.50 -8.06 -26.13
N SER A 286 -6.37 -8.70 -26.91
CA SER A 286 -7.20 -9.84 -26.50
C SER A 286 -6.35 -10.93 -25.83
N SER A 287 -6.85 -11.52 -24.74
CA SER A 287 -6.15 -12.47 -23.86
C SER A 287 -5.95 -13.87 -24.45
N ALA A 288 -5.92 -14.02 -25.77
CA ALA A 288 -5.90 -15.31 -26.45
C ALA A 288 -4.49 -15.90 -26.67
N ALA A 289 -3.42 -15.28 -26.18
CA ALA A 289 -2.05 -15.71 -26.50
C ALA A 289 -1.11 -15.70 -25.29
N LEU A 290 -1.44 -16.48 -24.24
CA LEU A 290 -0.46 -16.88 -23.22
C LEU A 290 -0.79 -18.28 -22.69
N THR A 291 -0.54 -19.29 -23.54
CA THR A 291 -0.25 -20.65 -23.09
C THR A 291 0.99 -21.11 -23.83
N ASP A 292 2.16 -21.00 -23.20
CA ASP A 292 3.16 -22.07 -23.27
C ASP A 292 4.25 -21.96 -22.18
N ALA A 293 4.36 -23.08 -21.46
CA ALA A 293 5.40 -23.67 -20.61
C ALA A 293 6.56 -22.85 -19.97
N ALA A 294 6.68 -22.94 -18.63
CA ALA A 294 7.67 -23.78 -17.91
C ALA A 294 7.43 -23.78 -16.38
N PRO A 295 7.77 -24.86 -15.65
CA PRO A 295 7.37 -25.06 -14.25
C PRO A 295 8.42 -24.55 -13.25
N GLY A 296 7.98 -23.82 -12.23
CA GLY A 296 8.82 -23.36 -11.13
C GLY A 296 8.87 -21.84 -11.04
N GLY A 297 7.80 -21.24 -10.55
CA GLY A 297 7.72 -19.81 -10.27
C GLY A 297 6.50 -19.53 -9.43
N GLU A 298 6.67 -18.72 -8.39
CA GLU A 298 5.62 -18.22 -7.50
C GLU A 298 4.38 -17.85 -8.32
N GLN A 299 3.26 -18.50 -8.03
CA GLN A 299 1.99 -18.15 -8.65
C GLN A 299 1.58 -16.77 -8.13
N THR A 300 1.87 -15.73 -8.89
CA THR A 300 1.16 -14.46 -8.79
C THR A 300 -0.31 -14.75 -9.05
N VAL A 301 -1.11 -14.77 -7.99
CA VAL A 301 -2.55 -14.98 -8.09
C VAL A 301 -3.12 -13.83 -8.92
N SER A 302 -3.64 -14.16 -10.10
CA SER A 302 -4.39 -13.21 -10.93
C SER A 302 -5.64 -12.77 -10.18
N THR A 303 -5.89 -11.47 -10.10
CA THR A 303 -7.14 -10.95 -9.52
C THR A 303 -8.30 -11.29 -10.45
N ILE A 304 -9.31 -11.98 -9.94
CA ILE A 304 -10.56 -12.24 -10.65
C ILE A 304 -11.61 -11.19 -10.26
N SER A 305 -12.52 -10.89 -11.18
CA SER A 305 -13.71 -10.09 -10.90
C SER A 305 -14.68 -10.83 -9.97
N ILE A 306 -15.55 -10.10 -9.27
CA ILE A 306 -16.62 -10.69 -8.46
C ILE A 306 -17.56 -11.56 -9.29
N ASP A 307 -17.76 -11.24 -10.57
CA ASP A 307 -18.59 -12.03 -11.47
C ASP A 307 -17.91 -13.33 -11.89
N GLU A 308 -16.58 -13.35 -12.01
CA GLU A 308 -15.81 -14.60 -12.15
C GLU A 308 -15.85 -15.44 -10.88
N PHE A 309 -15.81 -14.82 -9.70
CA PHE A 309 -15.98 -15.54 -8.43
C PHE A 309 -17.39 -16.15 -8.32
N LYS A 310 -18.45 -15.41 -8.69
CA LYS A 310 -19.84 -15.91 -8.71
C LYS A 310 -20.06 -17.06 -9.68
N LYS A 311 -19.19 -17.23 -10.68
CA LYS A 311 -19.25 -18.41 -11.57
C LYS A 311 -18.85 -19.68 -10.83
N LEU A 312 -18.12 -19.63 -9.72
CA LEU A 312 -17.77 -20.81 -8.93
C LEU A 312 -18.97 -21.25 -8.07
N ASP A 313 -19.31 -22.54 -8.15
CA ASP A 313 -20.32 -23.16 -7.31
C ASP A 313 -19.63 -23.75 -6.07
N ILE A 314 -19.48 -22.95 -5.02
CA ILE A 314 -18.82 -23.35 -3.79
C ILE A 314 -19.87 -23.73 -2.75
N ARG A 315 -19.80 -24.94 -2.21
CA ARG A 315 -20.80 -25.49 -1.28
C ARG A 315 -20.19 -26.17 -0.07
N VAL A 316 -20.98 -26.23 1.00
CA VAL A 316 -20.70 -27.06 2.18
C VAL A 316 -21.09 -28.51 1.87
N GLY A 317 -20.14 -29.45 2.00
CA GLY A 317 -20.35 -30.90 1.83
C GLY A 317 -20.11 -31.70 3.12
N GLU A 318 -20.71 -32.88 3.20
CA GLU A 318 -20.45 -33.87 4.26
C GLU A 318 -19.73 -35.09 3.68
N ILE A 319 -18.62 -35.51 4.29
CA ILE A 319 -17.94 -36.73 3.85
C ILE A 319 -18.70 -37.95 4.37
N ARG A 320 -19.21 -38.78 3.46
CA ARG A 320 -19.94 -40.02 3.77
C ARG A 320 -19.03 -41.22 3.93
N SER A 321 -18.01 -41.29 3.08
CA SER A 321 -16.99 -42.33 3.13
C SER A 321 -15.67 -41.78 2.58
N ALA A 322 -14.57 -42.37 3.04
CA ALA A 322 -13.23 -42.06 2.59
C ALA A 322 -12.44 -43.36 2.44
N THR A 323 -11.70 -43.51 1.36
CA THR A 323 -10.84 -44.68 1.10
C THR A 323 -9.53 -44.24 0.46
N ARG A 324 -8.44 -44.98 0.72
CA ARG A 324 -7.16 -44.69 0.06
C ARG A 324 -7.22 -45.11 -1.40
N VAL A 325 -6.71 -44.26 -2.30
CA VAL A 325 -6.66 -44.59 -3.73
C VAL A 325 -5.56 -45.63 -3.97
N PRO A 326 -5.84 -46.77 -4.62
CA PRO A 326 -4.83 -47.78 -4.92
C PRO A 326 -3.67 -47.23 -5.77
N GLY A 327 -2.44 -47.62 -5.43
CA GLY A 327 -1.24 -47.23 -6.19
C GLY A 327 -0.70 -45.82 -5.90
N THR A 328 -1.12 -45.19 -4.80
CA THR A 328 -0.58 -43.92 -4.31
C THR A 328 -0.65 -43.80 -2.79
N GLU A 329 0.40 -43.25 -2.18
CA GLU A 329 0.44 -43.01 -0.72
C GLU A 329 -0.02 -41.59 -0.35
N LYS A 330 -0.48 -40.80 -1.33
CA LYS A 330 -0.80 -39.38 -1.11
C LYS A 330 -2.29 -39.04 -1.27
N LEU A 331 -3.08 -39.89 -1.91
CA LEU A 331 -4.47 -39.56 -2.29
C LEU A 331 -5.50 -40.36 -1.50
N ILE A 332 -6.56 -39.67 -1.08
CA ILE A 332 -7.79 -40.23 -0.52
C ILE A 332 -8.94 -39.92 -1.49
N GLU A 333 -9.73 -40.93 -1.81
CA GLU A 333 -11.02 -40.79 -2.46
C GLU A 333 -12.10 -40.58 -1.38
N VAL A 334 -12.88 -39.52 -1.51
CA VAL A 334 -13.99 -39.23 -0.60
C VAL A 334 -15.32 -39.14 -1.36
N GLN A 335 -16.37 -39.67 -0.75
CA GLN A 335 -17.75 -39.47 -1.20
C GLN A 335 -18.35 -38.31 -0.43
N VAL A 336 -18.64 -37.20 -1.12
CA VAL A 336 -19.13 -35.97 -0.50
C VAL A 336 -20.60 -35.75 -0.83
N ASP A 337 -21.44 -35.67 0.19
CA ASP A 337 -22.87 -35.38 0.11
C ASP A 337 -23.09 -33.86 0.18
N LEU A 338 -23.58 -33.30 -0.94
CA LEU A 338 -23.91 -31.89 -1.11
C LEU A 338 -25.40 -31.60 -0.86
N GLY A 339 -26.12 -32.52 -0.21
CA GLY A 339 -27.56 -32.44 0.06
C GLY A 339 -28.41 -32.97 -1.08
N SER A 340 -28.22 -32.47 -2.31
CA SER A 340 -28.97 -32.88 -3.51
C SER A 340 -28.33 -34.04 -4.28
N GLU A 341 -27.03 -34.24 -4.12
CA GLU A 341 -26.25 -35.23 -4.85
C GLU A 341 -25.02 -35.66 -4.02
N VAL A 342 -24.46 -36.81 -4.35
CA VAL A 342 -23.20 -37.31 -3.80
C VAL A 342 -22.15 -37.34 -4.91
N ARG A 343 -20.97 -36.79 -4.64
CA ARG A 343 -19.87 -36.71 -5.61
C ARG A 343 -18.61 -37.38 -5.10
N THR A 344 -17.90 -38.02 -6.03
CA THR A 344 -16.54 -38.53 -5.78
C THR A 344 -15.54 -37.39 -5.92
N VAL A 345 -14.74 -37.14 -4.88
CA VAL A 345 -13.64 -36.16 -4.91
C VAL A 345 -12.36 -36.85 -4.47
N VAL A 346 -11.26 -36.63 -5.19
CA VAL A 346 -9.95 -37.19 -4.85
C VAL A 346 -9.06 -36.05 -4.34
N ALA A 347 -8.51 -36.20 -3.14
CA ALA A 347 -7.72 -35.16 -2.48
C ALA A 347 -6.42 -35.68 -1.88
N GLY A 348 -5.38 -34.83 -1.86
CA GLY A 348 -4.03 -35.14 -1.40
C GLY A 348 -3.85 -35.12 0.13
N LEU A 349 -4.70 -35.81 0.88
CA LEU A 349 -4.82 -35.62 2.34
C LEU A 349 -4.04 -36.62 3.21
N VAL A 350 -3.50 -37.70 2.62
CA VAL A 350 -2.87 -38.80 3.39
C VAL A 350 -1.73 -38.38 4.32
N PRO A 351 -0.87 -37.38 3.99
CA PRO A 351 0.19 -36.96 4.89
C PRO A 351 -0.29 -36.44 6.25
N GLN A 352 -1.57 -36.09 6.38
CA GLN A 352 -2.13 -35.41 7.56
C GLN A 352 -3.44 -36.01 8.08
N TYR A 353 -4.15 -36.84 7.29
CA TYR A 353 -5.46 -37.39 7.66
C TYR A 353 -5.55 -38.88 7.35
N GLN A 354 -6.14 -39.66 8.27
CA GLN A 354 -6.62 -41.01 7.95
C GLN A 354 -8.04 -40.94 7.37
N PRO A 355 -8.44 -41.91 6.51
CA PRO A 355 -9.79 -41.93 5.96
C PRO A 355 -10.90 -41.89 7.02
N ASP A 356 -10.72 -42.61 8.14
CA ASP A 356 -11.71 -42.66 9.22
C ASP A 356 -11.90 -41.31 9.91
N ASP A 357 -10.86 -40.46 9.95
CA ASP A 357 -10.93 -39.12 10.53
C ASP A 357 -11.80 -38.17 9.69
N LEU A 358 -12.04 -38.49 8.43
CA LEU A 358 -12.73 -37.61 7.48
C LEU A 358 -14.24 -37.81 7.50
N VAL A 359 -14.72 -39.00 7.84
CA VAL A 359 -16.14 -39.36 7.79
C VAL A 359 -16.94 -38.48 8.76
N GLY A 360 -18.02 -37.89 8.26
CA GLY A 360 -18.90 -36.99 9.02
C GLY A 360 -18.44 -35.53 9.09
N LYS A 361 -17.24 -35.18 8.62
CA LYS A 361 -16.77 -33.78 8.62
C LYS A 361 -17.53 -32.91 7.61
N ARG A 362 -17.78 -31.65 8.00
CA ARG A 362 -18.25 -30.57 7.12
C ARG A 362 -17.07 -29.88 6.47
N ILE A 363 -17.08 -29.81 5.15
CA ILE A 363 -15.96 -29.31 4.33
C ILE A 363 -16.47 -28.39 3.23
N ILE A 364 -15.59 -27.52 2.72
CA ILE A 364 -15.89 -26.66 1.57
C ILE A 364 -15.46 -27.33 0.26
N VAL A 365 -16.37 -27.37 -0.72
CA VAL A 365 -16.16 -28.01 -2.02
C VAL A 365 -16.51 -27.05 -3.16
N VAL A 366 -15.64 -26.98 -4.17
CA VAL A 366 -15.98 -26.38 -5.47
C VAL A 366 -16.61 -27.44 -6.36
N ALA A 367 -17.89 -27.26 -6.70
CA ALA A 367 -18.75 -28.27 -7.30
C ALA A 367 -18.95 -28.12 -8.82
N ASN A 368 -18.43 -27.09 -9.46
CA ASN A 368 -18.61 -26.88 -10.91
C ASN A 368 -17.31 -26.83 -11.71
N LEU A 369 -16.26 -27.50 -11.21
CA LEU A 369 -15.05 -27.74 -11.97
C LEU A 369 -15.24 -28.92 -12.93
N GLU A 370 -14.55 -28.86 -14.07
CA GLU A 370 -14.52 -29.97 -15.02
C GLU A 370 -13.93 -31.23 -14.34
N PRO A 371 -14.56 -32.41 -14.50
CA PRO A 371 -14.05 -33.63 -13.90
C PRO A 371 -12.64 -33.97 -14.37
N ARG A 372 -11.76 -34.29 -13.43
CA ARG A 372 -10.37 -34.67 -13.74
C ARG A 372 -10.09 -36.09 -13.26
N ARG A 373 -9.51 -36.92 -14.14
CA ARG A 373 -9.06 -38.27 -13.76
C ARG A 373 -7.73 -38.20 -13.01
N MET A 374 -7.69 -38.82 -11.84
CA MET A 374 -6.52 -38.98 -10.99
C MET A 374 -6.32 -40.46 -10.69
N ARG A 375 -5.24 -41.05 -11.19
CA ARG A 375 -4.89 -42.47 -10.96
C ARG A 375 -6.05 -43.45 -11.23
N GLY A 376 -6.86 -43.18 -12.26
CA GLY A 376 -7.97 -44.03 -12.67
C GLY A 376 -9.34 -43.64 -12.08
N VAL A 377 -9.39 -42.79 -11.05
CA VAL A 377 -10.63 -42.30 -10.43
C VAL A 377 -11.00 -40.93 -11.00
N ALA A 378 -12.27 -40.69 -11.33
CA ALA A 378 -12.74 -39.38 -11.79
C ALA A 378 -13.12 -38.50 -10.59
N SER A 379 -12.36 -37.42 -10.34
CA SER A 379 -12.69 -36.41 -9.33
C SER A 379 -13.66 -35.39 -9.91
N GLN A 380 -14.84 -35.23 -9.31
CA GLN A 380 -15.93 -34.38 -9.77
C GLN A 380 -16.12 -33.12 -8.92
N GLY A 381 -15.01 -32.62 -8.38
CA GLY A 381 -14.96 -31.42 -7.55
C GLY A 381 -13.58 -31.24 -6.92
N MET A 382 -13.43 -30.19 -6.12
CA MET A 382 -12.21 -29.90 -5.37
C MET A 382 -12.53 -29.54 -3.93
N LEU A 383 -11.85 -30.19 -2.98
CA LEU A 383 -11.87 -29.79 -1.57
C LEU A 383 -10.96 -28.59 -1.36
N LEU A 384 -11.41 -27.63 -0.55
CA LEU A 384 -10.55 -26.51 -0.16
C LEU A 384 -9.79 -26.83 1.12
N ALA A 385 -8.48 -26.62 1.08
CA ALA A 385 -7.59 -26.76 2.21
C ALA A 385 -6.58 -25.60 2.23
N ALA A 386 -6.13 -25.21 3.41
CA ALA A 386 -5.00 -24.32 3.60
C ALA A 386 -3.72 -25.17 3.69
N GLU A 387 -2.69 -24.79 2.93
CA GLU A 387 -1.37 -25.44 2.95
C GLU A 387 -0.30 -24.44 3.37
N TRP A 388 0.54 -24.82 4.33
CA TRP A 388 1.71 -24.04 4.76
C TRP A 388 2.76 -25.00 5.33
N ASP A 389 4.04 -24.81 5.00
CA ASP A 389 5.15 -25.59 5.57
C ASP A 389 4.94 -27.14 5.54
N GLY A 390 4.29 -27.67 4.50
CA GLY A 390 3.97 -29.09 4.36
C GLY A 390 2.80 -29.60 5.24
N GLN A 391 2.13 -28.70 5.96
CA GLN A 391 0.88 -28.94 6.68
C GLN A 391 -0.32 -28.71 5.75
N VAL A 392 -1.41 -29.43 5.99
CA VAL A 392 -2.67 -29.30 5.25
C VAL A 392 -3.84 -29.25 6.24
N ALA A 393 -4.64 -28.19 6.21
CA ALA A 393 -5.85 -28.06 7.03
C ALA A 393 -7.08 -27.89 6.15
N LEU A 394 -8.08 -28.78 6.30
CA LEU A 394 -9.33 -28.67 5.57
C LEU A 394 -10.11 -27.42 5.99
N LEU A 395 -10.58 -26.64 5.02
CA LEU A 395 -11.49 -25.53 5.30
C LEU A 395 -12.85 -26.08 5.73
N THR A 396 -13.35 -25.54 6.84
CA THR A 396 -14.66 -25.85 7.40
C THR A 396 -15.41 -24.57 7.76
N VAL A 397 -16.68 -24.71 8.15
CA VAL A 397 -17.53 -23.62 8.63
C VAL A 397 -17.54 -23.61 10.16
N GLU A 398 -17.47 -22.42 10.77
CA GLU A 398 -17.49 -22.25 12.23
C GLU A 398 -18.80 -22.75 12.86
N LYS A 399 -19.91 -22.69 12.10
CA LYS A 399 -21.25 -23.14 12.51
C LYS A 399 -21.65 -24.38 11.73
N ASN A 400 -22.54 -25.21 12.28
CA ASN A 400 -23.14 -26.39 11.63
C ASN A 400 -24.08 -26.00 10.46
N ALA A 401 -23.52 -25.39 9.42
CA ALA A 401 -24.27 -25.06 8.20
C ALA A 401 -24.78 -26.35 7.53
N PRO A 402 -25.98 -26.32 6.94
CA PRO A 402 -26.53 -27.50 6.28
C PRO A 402 -25.69 -27.88 5.06
N LYS A 403 -25.56 -29.18 4.78
CA LYS A 403 -25.00 -29.67 3.51
C LYS A 403 -25.76 -29.05 2.33
N GLY A 404 -25.02 -28.67 1.29
CA GLY A 404 -25.54 -27.99 0.11
C GLY A 404 -25.68 -26.47 0.25
N ALA A 405 -25.40 -25.89 1.43
CA ALA A 405 -25.36 -24.44 1.59
C ALA A 405 -24.30 -23.82 0.65
N LYS A 406 -24.70 -22.78 -0.09
CA LYS A 406 -23.80 -22.02 -0.96
C LYS A 406 -22.93 -21.06 -0.15
N ILE A 407 -21.67 -20.96 -0.52
CA ILE A 407 -20.73 -19.95 -0.03
C ILE A 407 -20.80 -18.75 -0.98
N SER A 408 -20.93 -17.53 -0.44
CA SER A 408 -21.15 -16.29 -1.18
C SER A 408 -20.10 -15.24 -0.88
#